data_AF-A0A949ASQ3-F1
#
_entry.id   AF-A0A949ASQ3-F1
#
_cell.length_a   1.000
_cell.length_b   1.000
_cell.length_c   1.000
_cell.angle_alpha   90.00
_cell.angle_beta   90.00
_cell.angle_gamma   90.00
#
_symmetry.space_group_name_H-M   'P 1'
#
loop_
_entity.id
_entity.type
_entity.pdbx_description
1 polymer ?
#
loop_
_entity_poly.entity_id
_entity_poly.type
_entity_poly.pdbx_seq_one_letter_code
_entity_poly.pdbx_strand_id
1 'polypeptide(L)'
;AVGGLLDTVTDYNPKTGRGNGFLFTSYSSNDLLFALTRALENYQRQSTWQTLVRRAMKESYSWTLPAKKYIILYRKTIRKIKNQNLKRETKNHGNMKK
;
A
#
# COMPACT_ATOMS: atom_id res chain seq x y z
N ALA A 1 12.62 3.84 8.48
CA ALA A 1 11.51 2.85 8.45
C ALA A 1 11.78 1.76 7.41
N VAL A 2 11.31 0.53 7.63
CA VAL A 2 11.55 -0.63 6.75
C VAL A 2 10.22 -1.12 6.16
N GLY A 3 10.14 -1.27 4.83
CA GLY A 3 9.02 -1.92 4.14
C GLY A 3 7.64 -1.24 4.29
N GLY A 4 6.57 -2.03 4.10
CA GLY A 4 5.17 -1.57 4.03
C GLY A 4 4.61 -0.85 5.27
N LEU A 5 5.38 -0.78 6.36
CA LEU A 5 5.07 0.08 7.50
C LEU A 5 5.30 1.56 7.16
N LEU A 6 6.32 1.90 6.37
CA LEU A 6 6.54 3.27 5.89
C LEU A 6 5.40 3.74 4.98
N ASP A 7 4.81 2.83 4.21
CA ASP A 7 3.74 3.14 3.25
C ASP A 7 2.38 3.36 3.93
N THR A 8 2.23 2.92 5.18
CA THR A 8 0.95 2.89 5.90
C THR A 8 0.93 3.77 7.14
N VAL A 9 2.09 4.00 7.76
CA VAL A 9 2.20 4.83 8.95
C VAL A 9 2.60 6.27 8.59
N THR A 10 1.88 7.24 9.11
CA THR A 10 2.16 8.68 9.04
C THR A 10 2.45 9.21 10.44
N ASP A 11 3.54 9.96 10.57
CA ASP A 11 4.01 10.41 11.88
C ASP A 11 3.01 11.35 12.57
N TYR A 12 2.77 11.08 13.85
CA TYR A 12 1.84 11.84 14.65
C TYR A 12 2.41 13.20 15.05
N ASN A 13 1.68 14.26 14.69
CA ASN A 13 2.02 15.63 15.02
C ASN A 13 1.05 16.19 16.08
N PRO A 14 1.49 16.40 17.34
CA PRO A 14 0.62 16.86 18.42
C PRO A 14 0.08 18.28 18.22
N LYS A 15 0.75 19.14 17.44
CA LYS A 15 0.28 20.50 17.15
C LYS A 15 -0.95 20.51 16.23
N THR A 16 -1.01 19.55 15.30
CA THR A 16 -2.12 19.44 14.34
C THR A 16 -3.10 18.34 14.69
N GLY A 17 -2.73 17.46 15.61
CA GLY A 17 -3.45 16.24 15.96
C GLY A 17 -3.56 15.25 14.81
N ARG A 18 -2.75 15.36 13.74
CA ARG A 18 -2.75 14.49 12.55
C ARG A 18 -1.67 13.40 12.65
N GLY A 19 -1.77 12.40 11.77
CA GLY A 19 -0.93 11.20 11.79
C GLY A 19 -1.64 10.02 12.46
N ASN A 20 -1.10 8.82 12.23
CA ASN A 20 -1.70 7.54 12.63
C ASN A 20 -0.73 6.65 13.44
N GLY A 21 0.52 7.09 13.65
CA GLY A 21 1.51 6.36 14.43
C GLY A 21 2.77 7.18 14.67
N PHE A 22 3.84 6.50 15.08
CA PHE A 22 5.12 7.14 15.41
C PHE A 22 6.21 6.56 14.53
N LEU A 23 6.79 7.41 13.69
CA LEU A 23 7.90 7.03 12.83
C LEU A 23 9.24 7.47 13.42
N PHE A 24 10.28 6.78 13.00
CA PHE A 24 11.66 7.15 13.22
C PHE A 24 12.42 7.08 11.89
N THR A 25 13.26 8.08 11.64
CA THR A 25 13.84 8.37 10.32
C THR A 25 15.03 7.47 10.02
N SER A 26 16.00 7.40 10.94
CA SER A 26 17.24 6.66 10.76
C SER A 26 17.16 5.29 11.41
N TYR A 27 17.87 4.30 10.90
CA TYR A 27 18.01 3.01 11.58
C TYR A 27 19.02 3.12 12.74
N SER A 28 18.69 3.94 13.75
CA SER A 28 19.51 4.21 14.92
C SER A 28 18.72 3.94 16.20
N SER A 29 19.42 3.49 17.25
CA SER A 29 18.80 3.27 18.56
C SER A 29 18.24 4.56 19.17
N ASN A 30 18.87 5.70 18.87
CA ASN A 30 18.45 7.00 19.36
C ASN A 30 17.12 7.45 18.74
N ASP A 31 16.97 7.30 17.42
CA ASP A 31 15.74 7.68 16.72
C ASP A 31 14.58 6.77 17.15
N LEU A 32 14.85 5.48 17.40
CA LEU A 32 13.87 4.55 17.94
C LEU A 32 13.43 4.96 19.36
N LEU A 33 14.39 5.25 20.25
CA LEU A 33 14.10 5.69 21.61
C LEU A 33 13.25 6.96 21.61
N PHE A 34 13.59 7.93 20.75
CA PHE A 34 12.82 9.16 20.61
C PHE A 34 11.37 8.90 20.17
N ALA A 35 11.16 8.04 19.17
CA ALA A 35 9.82 7.67 18.74
C ALA A 35 9.02 6.95 19.85
N LEU A 36 9.67 6.08 20.63
CA LEU A 36 9.05 5.39 21.75
C LEU A 36 8.65 6.36 22.87
N THR A 37 9.53 7.30 23.23
CA THR A 37 9.23 8.34 24.22
C THR A 37 8.00 9.15 23.81
N ARG A 38 7.93 9.61 22.56
CA ARG A 38 6.75 10.31 22.03
C ARG A 38 5.48 9.47 22.12
N ALA A 39 5.58 8.17 21.84
CA ALA A 39 4.44 7.27 21.93
C ALA A 39 3.94 7.15 23.38
N LEU A 40 4.85 6.96 24.35
CA LEU A 40 4.52 6.84 25.77
C LEU A 40 3.93 8.14 26.36
N GLU A 41 4.47 9.30 25.98
CA GLU A 41 3.92 10.60 26.38
C GLU A 41 2.48 10.80 25.89
N ASN A 42 2.18 10.34 24.67
CA ASN A 42 0.83 10.42 24.12
C ASN A 42 -0.11 9.34 24.70
N TYR A 43 0.41 8.16 25.05
CA TYR A 43 -0.34 7.11 25.71
C TYR A 43 -0.88 7.56 27.08
N GLN A 44 -0.09 8.33 27.83
CA GLN A 44 -0.53 8.94 29.09
C GLN A 44 -1.72 9.91 28.91
N ARG A 45 -1.94 10.44 27.71
CA ARG A 45 -3.04 11.35 27.37
C ARG A 45 -4.17 10.57 26.72
N GLN A 46 -5.01 9.94 27.53
CA GLN A 46 -5.99 8.95 27.08
C GLN A 46 -6.97 9.45 25.99
N SER A 47 -7.39 10.71 26.04
CA SER A 47 -8.27 11.31 25.03
C SER A 47 -7.58 11.46 23.66
N THR A 48 -6.35 11.96 23.66
CA THR A 48 -5.49 12.08 22.47
C THR A 48 -5.18 10.71 21.90
N TRP A 49 -4.80 9.76 22.77
CA TRP A 49 -4.50 8.38 22.39
C TRP A 49 -5.68 7.70 21.70
N GLN A 50 -6.87 7.75 22.28
CA GLN A 50 -8.05 7.17 21.67
C GLN A 50 -8.38 7.79 20.30
N THR A 51 -8.16 9.09 20.15
CA THR A 51 -8.40 9.79 18.87
C THR A 51 -7.41 9.31 17.80
N LEU A 52 -6.13 9.16 18.16
CA LEU A 52 -5.09 8.62 17.29
C LEU A 52 -5.42 7.18 16.88
N VAL A 53 -5.73 6.31 17.84
CA VAL A 53 -6.09 4.90 17.59
C VAL A 53 -7.33 4.80 16.69
N ARG A 54 -8.39 5.56 16.98
CA ARG A 54 -9.60 5.59 16.14
C ARG A 54 -9.30 6.04 14.71
N ARG A 55 -8.35 6.96 14.52
CA ARG A 55 -7.94 7.39 13.18
C ARG A 55 -7.17 6.28 12.46
N ALA A 56 -6.18 5.69 13.11
CA ALA A 56 -5.40 4.59 12.56
C ALA A 56 -6.31 3.42 12.14
N MET A 57 -7.29 3.07 12.97
CA MET A 57 -8.26 2.01 12.66
C MET A 57 -9.25 2.36 11.54
N LYS A 58 -9.45 3.65 11.25
CA LYS A 58 -10.28 4.11 10.13
C LYS A 58 -9.54 4.07 8.80
N GLU A 59 -8.21 3.94 8.80
CA GLU A 59 -7.47 3.85 7.56
C GLU A 59 -7.78 2.53 6.85
N SER A 60 -8.35 2.66 5.65
CA SER A 60 -8.73 1.52 4.84
C SER A 60 -7.52 1.01 4.05
N TYR A 61 -6.82 0.01 4.59
CA TYR A 61 -5.77 -0.72 3.84
C TYR A 61 -6.38 -1.82 2.95
N SER A 62 -7.52 -1.53 2.31
CA SER A 62 -8.29 -2.50 1.56
C SER A 62 -7.51 -3.01 0.34
N TRP A 63 -7.46 -4.33 0.18
CA TRP A 63 -6.93 -5.02 -1.00
C TRP A 63 -7.72 -4.78 -2.29
N THR A 64 -8.87 -4.09 -2.22
CA THR A 64 -9.74 -3.85 -3.36
C THR A 64 -9.06 -3.12 -4.52
N LEU A 65 -8.24 -2.10 -4.23
CA LEU A 65 -7.57 -1.31 -5.27
C LEU A 65 -6.44 -2.11 -5.95
N PRO A 66 -5.51 -2.76 -5.22
CA PRO A 66 -4.54 -3.67 -5.82
C PRO A 66 -5.19 -4.83 -6.59
N ALA A 67 -6.22 -5.48 -6.02
CA ALA A 67 -6.90 -6.60 -6.66
C ALA A 67 -7.52 -6.22 -8.01
N LYS A 68 -8.17 -5.04 -8.10
CA LYS A 68 -8.68 -4.51 -9.37
C LYS A 68 -7.57 -4.35 -10.41
N LYS A 69 -6.40 -3.82 -10.02
CA LYS A 69 -5.24 -3.67 -10.92
C LYS A 69 -4.74 -5.03 -11.41
N TYR A 70 -4.65 -6.03 -10.53
CA TYR A 70 -4.27 -7.40 -10.89
C TYR A 70 -5.25 -8.03 -11.90
N ILE A 71 -6.56 -7.88 -11.68
CA ILE A 71 -7.60 -8.39 -12.60
C ILE A 71 -7.46 -7.74 -13.99
N ILE A 72 -7.23 -6.42 -14.05
CA ILE A 72 -7.03 -5.71 -15.33
C ILE A 72 -5.81 -6.26 -16.07
N LEU A 73 -4.69 -6.43 -15.36
CA LEU A 73 -3.46 -6.97 -15.94
C LEU A 73 -3.69 -8.38 -16.49
N TYR A 74 -4.33 -9.25 -15.71
CA TYR A 74 -4.62 -10.62 -16.12
C TYR A 74 -5.51 -10.68 -17.37
N ARG A 75 -6.58 -9.87 -17.42
CA ARG A 75 -7.46 -9.74 -18.58
C ARG A 75 -6.71 -9.25 -19.82
N LYS A 76 -5.79 -8.30 -19.67
CA LYS A 76 -4.94 -7.79 -20.76
C LYS A 76 -4.07 -8.90 -21.34
N THR A 77 -3.47 -9.73 -20.48
CA THR A 77 -2.62 -10.85 -20.91
C THR A 77 -3.42 -11.90 -21.66
N ILE A 78 -4.60 -12.30 -21.16
CA ILE A 78 -5.49 -13.23 -21.86
C ILE A 78 -5.86 -12.70 -23.25
N ARG A 79 -6.24 -11.41 -23.35
CA ARG A 79 -6.59 -10.80 -24.64
C ARG A 79 -5.41 -10.80 -25.61
N LYS A 80 -4.19 -10.52 -25.13
CA LYS A 80 -2.97 -10.58 -25.93
C LYS A 80 -2.72 -11.98 -26.50
N ILE A 81 -2.88 -13.02 -25.67
CA ILE A 81 -2.71 -14.41 -26.08
C ILE A 81 -3.75 -14.79 -27.15
N LYS A 82 -5.03 -14.47 -26.92
CA LYS A 82 -6.09 -14.72 -27.93
C LYS A 82 -5.78 -14.06 -29.27
N ASN A 83 -5.35 -12.80 -29.25
CA ASN A 83 -5.00 -12.06 -30.47
C ASN A 83 -3.77 -12.65 -31.18
N GLN A 84 -2.79 -13.17 -30.44
CA GLN A 84 -1.62 -13.84 -31.02
C GLN A 84 -2.01 -15.17 -31.69
N ASN A 85 -2.90 -15.94 -31.08
CA ASN A 85 -3.38 -17.20 -31.64
C ASN A 85 -4.22 -16.95 -32.91
N LEU A 86 -5.13 -15.97 -32.90
CA LEU A 86 -5.89 -15.58 -34.09
C LEU A 86 -4.98 -15.18 -35.27
N LYS A 87 -3.92 -14.42 -35.00
CA LYS A 87 -2.95 -14.02 -36.03
C LYS A 87 -2.14 -15.20 -36.59
N ARG A 88 -1.92 -16.26 -35.81
CA ARG A 88 -1.25 -17.47 -36.27
C ARG A 88 -2.16 -18.31 -37.16
N GLU A 89 -3.42 -18.44 -36.79
CA GLU A 89 -4.43 -19.21 -37.55
C GLU A 89 -4.74 -18.57 -38.91
N THR A 90 -4.91 -17.24 -38.95
CA THR A 90 -5.15 -16.52 -40.22
C THR A 90 -3.95 -16.55 -41.16
N LYS A 91 -2.72 -16.51 -40.60
CA LYS A 91 -1.49 -16.61 -41.40
C LYS A 91 -1.29 -18.00 -41.99
N ASN A 92 -1.64 -19.06 -41.25
CA ASN A 92 -1.56 -20.44 -41.75
C ASN A 92 -2.60 -20.72 -42.84
N HIS A 93 -3.84 -20.23 -42.71
CA HIS A 93 -4.87 -20.38 -43.75
C HIS A 93 -4.56 -19.59 -45.03
N GLY A 94 -3.93 -18.41 -44.92
CA GLY A 94 -3.49 -17.62 -46.08
C GLY A 94 -2.35 -18.26 -46.88
N ASN A 95 -1.57 -19.14 -46.25
CA ASN A 95 -0.44 -19.84 -46.89
C ASN A 95 -0.85 -21.16 -47.59
N MET A 96 -2.04 -21.70 -47.33
CA MET A 96 -2.58 -22.89 -48.01
C MET A 96 -3.38 -22.58 -49.28
N LYS A 97 -3.72 -21.30 -49.52
CA LYS A 97 -4.47 -20.84 -50.70
C LYS A 97 -3.60 -20.17 -51.77
N LYS A 98 -2.28 -20.29 -51.66
CA LYS A 98 -1.29 -19.95 -52.69
C LYS A 98 -0.53 -21.22 -53.05
#